data_AF-A0A2T6G2Q5-F1
#
_entry.id   AF-A0A2T6G2Q5-F1
#
_cell.length_a   1.000
_cell.length_b   1.000
_cell.length_c   1.000
_cell.angle_alpha   90.00
_cell.angle_beta   90.00
_cell.angle_gamma   90.00
#
_symmetry.space_group_name_H-M   'P 1'
#
loop_
_entity.id
_entity.type
_entity.pdbx_description
1 polymer ?
#
loop_
_entity_poly.entity_id
_entity_poly.type
_entity_poly.pdbx_seq_one_letter_code
_entity_poly.pdbx_strand_id
1 'polypeptide(L)'
;MTEEEAKRLLMLHSFSIDEAIDHPKGQTGFLMSLRPYRGLIEENLHEVMYALFVLQKRLGPDAPHLDRDLVTAVWGMCHLSRSWGVHPDGMLRSNRLITEEDVRRLEEWIDMISYAFLNLLEGNVDEAFFEYLESYDAFREPKLEAEG
;
A
#
# COMPACT_ATOMS: atom_id res chain seq x y z
N MET A 1 -5.15 -12.14 -10.44
CA MET A 1 -4.59 -12.36 -9.09
C MET A 1 -5.63 -13.04 -8.18
N THR A 2 -5.25 -14.00 -7.33
CA THR A 2 -6.09 -14.62 -6.28
C THR A 2 -6.08 -13.80 -4.97
N GLU A 3 -6.99 -14.08 -4.04
CA GLU A 3 -7.00 -13.41 -2.72
C GLU A 3 -5.73 -13.68 -1.90
N GLU A 4 -5.16 -14.88 -1.98
CA GLU A 4 -3.89 -15.20 -1.28
C GLU A 4 -2.70 -14.49 -1.93
N GLU A 5 -2.66 -14.41 -3.26
CA GLU A 5 -1.66 -13.61 -3.98
C GLU A 5 -1.77 -12.12 -3.61
N ALA A 6 -3.00 -11.59 -3.50
CA ALA A 6 -3.26 -10.22 -3.09
C ALA A 6 -2.78 -9.93 -1.66
N LYS A 7 -3.09 -10.82 -0.71
CA LYS A 7 -2.60 -10.73 0.66
C LYS A 7 -1.07 -10.75 0.68
N ARG A 8 -0.45 -11.71 0.00
CA ARG A 8 1.02 -11.82 -0.09
C ARG A 8 1.63 -10.55 -0.67
N LEU A 9 1.05 -9.98 -1.73
CA LEU A 9 1.52 -8.74 -2.35
C LEU A 9 1.53 -7.56 -1.37
N LEU A 10 0.47 -7.39 -0.56
CA LEU A 10 0.43 -6.35 0.49
C LEU A 10 1.51 -6.58 1.56
N MET A 11 1.73 -7.84 1.97
CA MET A 11 2.78 -8.18 2.94
C MET A 11 4.18 -7.90 2.39
N LEU A 12 4.40 -8.12 1.09
CA LEU A 12 5.65 -7.78 0.42
C LEU A 12 5.88 -6.26 0.35
N HIS A 13 4.87 -5.47 -0.04
CA HIS A 13 4.98 -4.00 -0.08
C HIS A 13 5.18 -3.35 1.28
N SER A 14 4.66 -3.97 2.33
CA SER A 14 4.78 -3.52 3.73
C SER A 14 6.00 -4.08 4.44
N PHE A 15 6.75 -4.98 3.79
CA PHE A 15 7.90 -5.68 4.38
C PHE A 15 7.53 -6.44 5.68
N SER A 16 6.32 -7.00 5.73
CA SER A 16 5.77 -7.69 6.91
C SER A 16 5.87 -9.22 6.83
N ILE A 17 6.66 -9.74 5.89
CA ILE A 17 6.90 -11.17 5.68
C ILE A 17 8.39 -11.40 5.39
N ASP A 18 8.96 -12.48 5.92
CA ASP A 18 10.39 -12.79 5.77
C ASP A 18 10.81 -12.93 4.30
N GLU A 19 9.91 -13.44 3.46
CA GLU A 19 10.11 -13.55 2.01
C GLU A 19 10.45 -12.20 1.35
N ALA A 20 10.03 -11.07 1.93
CA ALA A 20 10.35 -9.76 1.40
C ALA A 20 11.87 -9.51 1.36
N ILE A 21 12.67 -10.16 2.21
CA ILE A 21 14.13 -9.98 2.27
C ILE A 21 14.79 -10.24 0.90
N ASP A 22 14.37 -11.30 0.22
CA ASP A 22 14.94 -11.73 -1.05
C ASP A 22 14.08 -11.33 -2.27
N HIS A 23 12.87 -10.79 -2.03
CA HIS A 23 11.94 -10.38 -3.09
C HIS A 23 12.22 -8.95 -3.59
N PRO A 24 12.05 -8.65 -4.90
CA PRO A 24 12.23 -7.29 -5.44
C PRO A 24 11.41 -6.21 -4.69
N LYS A 25 10.21 -6.56 -4.24
CA LYS A 25 9.33 -5.68 -3.44
C LYS A 25 9.86 -5.38 -2.03
N GLY A 26 10.76 -6.16 -1.46
CA GLY A 26 11.43 -5.76 -0.22
C GLY A 26 12.55 -4.75 -0.41
N GLN A 27 12.95 -4.49 -1.66
CA GLN A 27 13.89 -3.42 -1.99
C GLN A 27 13.18 -2.18 -2.53
N THR A 28 12.11 -2.39 -3.32
CA THR A 28 11.47 -1.33 -4.10
C THR A 28 9.95 -1.29 -3.98
N GLY A 29 9.34 -2.09 -3.08
CA GLY A 29 7.91 -2.04 -2.78
C GLY A 29 7.52 -0.74 -2.08
N PHE A 30 6.23 -0.55 -1.78
CA PHE A 30 5.68 0.75 -1.38
C PHE A 30 6.45 1.36 -0.21
N LEU A 31 6.59 0.60 0.88
CA LEU A 31 7.31 1.06 2.06
C LEU A 31 8.83 1.15 1.83
N MET A 32 9.42 0.11 1.24
CA MET A 32 10.88 0.01 1.12
C MET A 32 11.49 0.90 0.05
N SER A 33 10.69 1.40 -0.90
CA SER A 33 11.09 2.47 -1.83
C SER A 33 11.49 3.77 -1.11
N LEU A 34 11.07 3.95 0.14
CA LEU A 34 11.46 5.08 0.98
C LEU A 34 12.85 4.90 1.63
N ARG A 35 13.50 3.73 1.48
CA ARG A 35 14.81 3.46 2.11
C ARG A 35 15.72 2.52 1.28
N PRO A 36 16.73 3.06 0.55
CA PRO A 36 17.02 4.48 0.37
C PRO A 36 16.00 5.13 -0.58
N TYR A 37 15.57 6.35 -0.26
CA TYR A 37 14.67 7.10 -1.13
C TYR A 37 15.32 7.45 -2.46
N ARG A 38 14.64 7.14 -3.57
CA ARG A 38 15.08 7.44 -4.95
C ARG A 38 13.96 8.09 -5.80
N GLY A 39 12.90 8.56 -5.15
CA GLY A 39 11.66 8.94 -5.80
C GLY A 39 10.53 7.96 -5.48
N LEU A 40 9.30 8.46 -5.54
CA LEU A 40 8.11 7.64 -5.41
C LEU A 40 7.92 6.75 -6.64
N ILE A 41 7.40 5.54 -6.43
CA ILE A 41 7.14 4.56 -7.49
C ILE A 41 5.62 4.34 -7.57
N GLU A 42 4.97 5.02 -8.51
CA GLU A 42 3.51 5.01 -8.65
C GLU A 42 2.94 3.60 -8.89
N GLU A 43 3.67 2.73 -9.59
CA GLU A 43 3.25 1.34 -9.80
C GLU A 43 2.99 0.59 -8.48
N ASN A 44 3.73 0.91 -7.41
CA ASN A 44 3.46 0.29 -6.11
C ASN A 44 2.10 0.70 -5.53
N LEU A 45 1.65 1.94 -5.77
CA LEU A 45 0.31 2.34 -5.34
C LEU A 45 -0.74 1.52 -6.09
N HIS A 46 -0.61 1.40 -7.41
CA HIS A 46 -1.55 0.64 -8.23
C HIS A 46 -1.68 -0.81 -7.78
N GLU A 47 -0.54 -1.45 -7.52
CA GLU A 47 -0.50 -2.82 -7.02
C GLU A 47 -1.17 -2.96 -5.64
N VAL A 48 -0.92 -2.03 -4.72
CA VAL A 48 -1.57 -2.01 -3.39
C VAL A 48 -3.08 -1.81 -3.52
N MET A 49 -3.53 -0.85 -4.33
CA MET A 49 -4.96 -0.57 -4.50
C MET A 49 -5.69 -1.71 -5.19
N TYR A 50 -5.06 -2.35 -6.18
CA TYR A 50 -5.63 -3.53 -6.82
C TYR A 50 -5.68 -4.73 -5.85
N ALA A 51 -4.68 -4.91 -4.99
CA ALA A 51 -4.71 -5.95 -3.97
C ALA A 51 -5.86 -5.75 -2.97
N LEU A 52 -6.09 -4.52 -2.52
CA LEU A 52 -7.25 -4.18 -1.68
C LEU A 52 -8.58 -4.47 -2.39
N PHE A 53 -8.68 -4.15 -3.69
CA PHE A 53 -9.87 -4.45 -4.50
C PHE A 53 -10.16 -5.96 -4.59
N VAL A 54 -9.13 -6.78 -4.80
CA VAL A 54 -9.27 -8.25 -4.82
C VAL A 54 -9.70 -8.78 -3.44
N LEU A 55 -9.22 -8.16 -2.35
CA LEU A 55 -9.50 -8.57 -0.97
C LEU A 55 -10.82 -8.06 -0.40
N GLN A 56 -11.64 -7.33 -1.15
CA GLN A 56 -12.87 -6.70 -0.65
C GLN A 56 -13.80 -7.69 0.12
N LYS A 57 -13.90 -8.95 -0.33
CA LYS A 57 -14.73 -9.97 0.32
C LYS A 57 -14.15 -10.50 1.63
N ARG A 58 -12.83 -10.42 1.82
CA ARG A 58 -12.13 -10.81 3.05
C ARG A 58 -12.07 -9.69 4.09
N LEU A 59 -12.35 -8.45 3.68
CA LEU A 59 -12.32 -7.27 4.54
C LEU A 59 -13.72 -6.79 4.97
N GLY A 60 -14.77 -7.14 4.23
CA GLY A 60 -16.13 -6.65 4.51
C GLY A 60 -16.75 -7.14 5.82
N PRO A 61 -17.90 -6.55 6.22
CA PRO A 61 -18.62 -6.88 7.46
C PRO A 61 -19.03 -8.35 7.62
N ASP A 62 -19.17 -9.07 6.50
CA ASP A 62 -19.53 -10.49 6.48
C ASP A 62 -18.31 -11.41 6.75
N ALA A 63 -17.10 -10.87 6.81
CA ALA A 63 -15.91 -11.65 7.14
C ALA A 63 -15.94 -12.05 8.64
N PRO A 64 -15.93 -13.36 8.98
CA PRO A 64 -16.10 -13.80 10.37
C PRO A 64 -14.92 -13.40 11.27
N HIS A 65 -13.73 -13.29 10.69
CA HIS A 65 -12.50 -12.90 11.38
C HIS A 65 -11.65 -12.04 10.45
N LEU A 66 -11.06 -10.99 11.02
CA LEU A 66 -10.12 -10.15 10.30
C LEU A 66 -8.71 -10.74 10.40
N ASP A 67 -8.05 -10.88 9.27
CA ASP A 67 -6.70 -11.42 9.18
C ASP A 67 -5.69 -10.42 9.77
N ARG A 68 -4.99 -10.82 10.85
CA ARG A 68 -4.04 -9.96 11.55
C ARG A 68 -2.87 -9.54 10.66
N ASP A 69 -2.40 -10.40 9.78
CA ASP A 69 -1.25 -10.08 8.92
C ASP A 69 -1.65 -9.02 7.89
N LEU A 70 -2.88 -9.12 7.37
CA LEU A 70 -3.43 -8.13 6.45
C LEU A 70 -3.57 -6.76 7.10
N VAL A 71 -4.11 -6.70 8.32
CA VAL A 71 -4.19 -5.46 9.10
C VAL A 71 -2.80 -4.90 9.36
N THR A 72 -1.87 -5.74 9.78
CA THR A 72 -0.48 -5.34 10.07
C THR A 72 0.20 -4.79 8.83
N ALA A 73 0.00 -5.42 7.67
CA ALA A 73 0.56 -4.98 6.40
C ALA A 73 0.03 -3.58 6.01
N VAL A 74 -1.28 -3.39 5.97
CA VAL A 74 -1.89 -2.11 5.53
C VAL A 74 -1.61 -0.99 6.53
N TRP A 75 -1.85 -1.25 7.83
CA TRP A 75 -1.59 -0.27 8.89
C TRP A 75 -0.11 0.09 8.97
N GLY A 76 0.78 -0.90 8.95
CA GLY A 76 2.22 -0.72 9.02
C GLY A 76 2.74 0.09 7.84
N MET A 77 2.28 -0.22 6.62
CA MET A 77 2.64 0.51 5.41
C MET A 77 2.25 1.99 5.51
N CYS A 78 1.01 2.29 5.92
CA CYS A 78 0.53 3.68 6.08
C CYS A 78 1.29 4.41 7.19
N HIS A 79 1.38 3.81 8.38
CA HIS A 79 1.99 4.41 9.56
C HIS A 79 3.47 4.71 9.33
N LEU A 80 4.24 3.74 8.83
CA LEU A 80 5.68 3.89 8.63
C LEU A 80 5.98 4.86 7.47
N SER A 81 5.22 4.79 6.37
CA SER A 81 5.38 5.75 5.26
C SER A 81 5.13 7.18 5.73
N ARG A 82 4.10 7.41 6.55
CA ARG A 82 3.82 8.73 7.14
C ARG A 82 4.93 9.18 8.09
N SER A 83 5.35 8.30 8.99
CA SER A 83 6.43 8.53 9.97
C SER A 83 7.75 8.89 9.30
N TRP A 84 8.11 8.21 8.21
CA TRP A 84 9.40 8.41 7.55
C TRP A 84 9.38 9.54 6.54
N GLY A 85 8.30 9.67 5.76
CA GLY A 85 8.22 10.54 4.59
C GLY A 85 7.42 11.83 4.77
N VAL A 86 6.40 11.84 5.64
CA VAL A 86 5.44 12.96 5.72
C VAL A 86 5.65 13.84 6.95
N HIS A 87 5.91 13.24 8.12
CA HIS A 87 6.16 14.03 9.34
C HIS A 87 7.39 14.93 9.19
N PRO A 88 7.35 16.20 9.65
CA PRO A 88 8.48 17.12 9.54
C PRO A 88 9.79 16.58 10.14
N ASP A 89 9.68 15.86 11.26
CA ASP A 89 10.83 15.22 11.94
C ASP A 89 11.12 13.81 11.41
N GLY A 90 10.35 13.33 10.43
CA GLY A 90 10.55 12.04 9.77
C GLY A 90 11.91 11.96 9.08
N MET A 91 12.44 10.74 8.95
CA MET A 91 13.78 10.49 8.41
C MET A 91 14.02 11.19 7.06
N LEU A 92 13.06 11.19 6.14
CA LEU A 92 13.27 11.78 4.81
C LEU A 92 13.20 13.31 4.82
N ARG A 93 12.25 13.89 5.57
CA ARG A 93 12.09 15.36 5.64
C ARG A 93 13.20 16.01 6.45
N SER A 94 13.51 15.48 7.63
CA SER A 94 14.57 16.01 8.50
C SER A 94 15.96 15.98 7.83
N ASN A 95 16.21 14.98 6.98
CA ASN A 95 17.46 14.86 6.20
C ASN A 95 17.39 15.50 4.80
N ARG A 96 16.28 16.17 4.44
CA ARG A 96 16.08 16.83 3.13
C ARG A 96 16.26 15.90 1.93
N LEU A 97 15.83 14.65 2.08
CA LEU A 97 15.93 13.61 1.06
C LEU A 97 14.73 13.58 0.11
N ILE A 98 13.57 14.08 0.54
CA ILE A 98 12.31 14.09 -0.21
C ILE A 98 11.89 15.53 -0.54
N THR A 99 11.27 15.73 -1.71
CA THR A 99 10.76 17.03 -2.13
C THR A 99 9.39 17.31 -1.50
N GLU A 100 9.00 18.58 -1.35
CA GLU A 100 7.66 18.92 -0.84
C GLU A 100 6.53 18.46 -1.76
N GLU A 101 6.80 18.28 -3.06
CA GLU A 101 5.85 17.69 -4.01
C GLU A 101 5.64 16.21 -3.73
N ASP A 102 6.73 15.45 -3.58
CA ASP A 102 6.66 14.04 -3.24
C ASP A 102 6.08 13.81 -1.83
N VAL A 103 6.30 14.72 -0.88
CA VAL A 103 5.66 14.65 0.44
C VAL A 103 4.14 14.70 0.31
N ARG A 104 3.61 15.67 -0.46
CA ARG A 104 2.15 15.79 -0.68
C ARG A 104 1.62 14.58 -1.41
N ARG A 105 2.32 14.11 -2.44
CA ARG A 105 1.93 12.92 -3.21
C ARG A 105 1.92 11.65 -2.34
N LEU A 106 2.93 11.47 -1.50
CA LEU A 106 2.98 10.35 -0.56
C LEU A 106 1.84 10.42 0.47
N GLU A 107 1.53 11.61 0.96
CA GLU A 107 0.40 11.83 1.86
C GLU A 107 -0.94 11.47 1.19
N GLU A 108 -1.18 11.95 -0.03
CA GLU A 108 -2.35 11.58 -0.86
C GLU A 108 -2.46 10.05 -1.02
N TRP A 109 -1.35 9.37 -1.33
CA TRP A 109 -1.34 7.91 -1.48
C TRP A 109 -1.65 7.17 -0.18
N ILE A 110 -1.11 7.64 0.96
CA ILE A 110 -1.42 7.04 2.27
C ILE A 110 -2.90 7.24 2.60
N ASP A 111 -3.45 8.42 2.29
CA ASP A 111 -4.86 8.72 2.52
C ASP A 111 -5.75 7.82 1.65
N MET A 112 -5.47 7.67 0.35
CA MET A 112 -6.16 6.72 -0.54
C MET A 112 -6.15 5.28 0.01
N ILE A 113 -4.99 4.77 0.42
CA ILE A 113 -4.86 3.39 0.95
C ILE A 113 -5.65 3.23 2.25
N SER A 114 -5.49 4.17 3.18
CA SER A 114 -6.12 4.08 4.50
C SER A 114 -7.64 4.27 4.43
N TYR A 115 -8.11 5.17 3.55
CA TYR A 115 -9.53 5.42 3.32
C TYR A 115 -10.20 4.23 2.61
N ALA A 116 -9.53 3.65 1.61
CA ALA A 116 -9.98 2.42 0.97
C ALA A 116 -10.13 1.31 1.99
N PHE A 117 -9.10 1.08 2.82
CA PHE A 117 -9.13 0.05 3.84
C PHE A 117 -10.26 0.26 4.85
N LEU A 118 -10.46 1.49 5.34
CA LEU A 118 -11.56 1.82 6.25
C LEU A 118 -12.93 1.50 5.63
N ASN A 119 -13.19 1.97 4.42
CA ASN A 119 -14.48 1.76 3.76
C ASN A 119 -14.72 0.28 3.42
N LEU A 120 -13.68 -0.48 3.04
CA LEU A 120 -13.80 -1.92 2.85
C LEU A 120 -14.23 -2.63 4.13
N LEU A 121 -13.67 -2.25 5.28
CA LEU A 121 -14.09 -2.79 6.59
C LEU A 121 -15.55 -2.50 6.91
N GLU A 122 -16.07 -1.36 6.47
CA GLU A 122 -17.48 -0.95 6.64
C GLU A 122 -18.42 -1.52 5.57
N GLY A 123 -17.88 -2.15 4.51
CA GLY A 123 -18.65 -2.70 3.39
C GLY A 123 -19.00 -1.67 2.30
N ASN A 124 -18.41 -0.48 2.34
CA ASN A 124 -18.64 0.61 1.39
C ASN A 124 -17.67 0.51 0.20
N VAL A 125 -17.84 -0.51 -0.65
CA VAL A 125 -16.89 -0.78 -1.76
C VAL A 125 -16.80 0.37 -2.77
N ASP A 126 -17.93 0.99 -3.14
CA ASP A 126 -17.94 2.08 -4.12
C ASP A 126 -17.16 3.30 -3.60
N GLU A 127 -17.31 3.62 -2.31
CA GLU A 127 -16.60 4.73 -1.66
C GLU A 127 -15.11 4.42 -1.48
N ALA A 128 -14.77 3.15 -1.18
CA ALA A 128 -13.41 2.72 -0.91
C ALA A 128 -12.42 3.07 -2.03
N PHE A 129 -12.87 3.08 -3.28
CA PHE A 129 -12.00 3.30 -4.43
C PHE A 129 -12.29 4.59 -5.18
N PHE A 130 -13.23 5.42 -4.71
CA PHE A 130 -13.66 6.62 -5.41
C PHE A 130 -12.48 7.56 -5.72
N GLU A 131 -11.70 7.95 -4.71
CA GLU A 131 -10.57 8.88 -4.89
C GLU A 131 -9.48 8.32 -5.81
N TYR A 132 -9.18 7.03 -5.70
CA TYR A 132 -8.22 6.37 -6.57
C TYR A 132 -8.70 6.34 -8.03
N LEU A 133 -9.97 6.00 -8.27
CA LEU A 133 -10.53 5.91 -9.62
C LEU A 133 -10.72 7.29 -10.26
N GLU A 134 -11.06 8.32 -9.49
CA GLU A 134 -11.07 9.71 -9.98
C GLU A 134 -9.66 10.18 -10.39
N SER A 135 -8.62 9.69 -9.72
CA SER A 135 -7.23 10.07 -10.00
C SER A 135 -6.59 9.28 -11.14
N TYR A 136 -7.01 8.03 -11.36
CA TYR A 136 -6.29 7.06 -12.21
C TYR A 136 -7.16 6.34 -13.25
N ASP A 137 -8.46 6.67 -13.36
CA ASP A 137 -9.49 6.15 -14.26
C ASP A 137 -9.83 4.65 -14.13
N ALA A 138 -8.85 3.80 -13.83
CA ALA A 138 -9.01 2.35 -13.75
C ALA A 138 -7.96 1.69 -12.84
N PHE A 139 -8.30 0.50 -12.37
CA PHE A 139 -7.32 -0.40 -11.77
C PHE A 139 -6.30 -0.90 -12.81
N ARG A 140 -5.05 -1.08 -12.36
CA ARG A 140 -3.99 -1.70 -13.15
C ARG A 140 -3.63 -3.03 -12.48
N GLU A 141 -3.87 -4.12 -13.20
CA GLU A 141 -3.53 -5.45 -12.67
C GLU A 141 -2.00 -5.60 -12.60
N PRO A 142 -1.43 -6.02 -11.46
CA PRO A 142 -0.01 -6.28 -11.30
C PRO A 142 0.48 -7.31 -12.31
N LYS A 143 1.66 -7.06 -12.87
CA LYS A 143 2.42 -8.10 -13.57
C LYS A 143 3.05 -9.01 -12.52
N LEU A 144 2.34 -10.06 -12.12
CA LEU A 144 2.93 -11.10 -11.28
C LEU A 144 4.07 -11.75 -12.06
N GLU A 145 5.30 -11.65 -11.56
CA GLU A 145 6.42 -12.37 -12.14
C GLU A 145 6.12 -13.87 -12.01
N ALA A 146 6.31 -14.63 -13.10
CA ALA A 146 6.27 -16.08 -13.01
C ALA A 146 7.41 -16.52 -12.09
N GLU A 147 7.08 -17.26 -11.03
CA GLU A 147 8.07 -17.88 -10.15
C GLU A 147 9.05 -18.67 -11.03
N GLY A 148 10.30 -18.18 -11.10
CA GLY A 148 11.40 -18.79 -11.84
C GLY A 148 12.19 -19.78 -11.00
#